data_AF-A0AAD7DQP1-F1
#
_entry.id   AF-A0AAD7DQP1-F1
#
_cell.length_a   1.000
_cell.length_b   1.000
_cell.length_c   1.000
_cell.angle_alpha   90.00
_cell.angle_beta   90.00
_cell.angle_gamma   90.00
#
_symmetry.space_group_name_H-M   'P 1'
#
loop_
_entity.id
_entity.type
_entity.pdbx_description
1 polymer ?
#
loop_
_entity_poly.entity_id
_entity_poly.type
_entity_poly.pdbx_seq_one_letter_code
_entity_poly.pdbx_strand_id
1 'polypeptide(L)'
;MHKFTGEAGAALVFLVLYLAVFVWMLFAYLTHRIKWHSRWSFLFFHVTIRVASQGCGIGFAILGFGNLGLFLAFLILGAEGYFSLVLCTFRFVISWHQHNLPGGKSWLEPRRGSDAALSQRAKTRRALTFLFLGPFAIIFYRDNPMAAFHMVLILANTAIIVGGSYLANANLAQLDSADTKMHLNISRISRTAGQSVFLACNALLLVILLVTARNDHRARKSGLHPTVVLLLIAWIPLIVRGVFGVLQSADFALSYYDPANYGPTGFTPHFTVIEYVLGVMTEWLACVLLNATYFTSKNDPPKADLVPEADPEGVELQ
;
A
#
# COMPACT_ATOMS: atom_id res chain seq x y z
N MET A 1 -9.14 32.80 -19.48
CA MET A 1 -7.86 32.09 -19.54
C MET A 1 -7.57 31.54 -18.14
N HIS A 2 -7.84 30.27 -17.87
CA HIS A 2 -7.60 29.68 -16.55
C HIS A 2 -6.10 29.68 -16.28
N LYS A 3 -5.67 30.38 -15.22
CA LYS A 3 -4.27 30.33 -14.78
C LYS A 3 -4.02 28.94 -14.19
N PHE A 4 -3.06 28.20 -14.76
CA PHE A 4 -2.56 26.96 -14.18
C PHE A 4 -2.06 27.26 -12.77
N THR A 5 -2.69 26.66 -11.76
CA THR A 5 -2.26 26.79 -10.36
C THR A 5 -1.04 25.90 -10.11
N GLY A 6 -0.28 26.19 -9.04
CA GLY A 6 0.87 25.36 -8.64
C GLY A 6 0.50 23.90 -8.39
N GLU A 7 -0.72 23.64 -7.93
CA GLU A 7 -1.32 22.30 -7.78
C GLU A 7 -1.42 21.55 -9.09
N ALA A 8 -1.99 22.18 -10.12
CA ALA A 8 -2.12 21.57 -11.43
C ALA A 8 -0.73 21.26 -12.02
N GLY A 9 0.26 22.10 -11.75
CA GLY A 9 1.66 21.86 -12.12
C GLY A 9 2.26 20.63 -11.44
N ALA A 10 2.15 20.54 -10.11
CA ALA A 10 2.67 19.40 -9.35
C ALA A 10 1.96 18.09 -9.72
N ALA A 11 0.63 18.12 -9.81
CA ALA A 11 -0.20 17.00 -10.24
C ALA A 11 0.18 16.51 -11.65
N LEU A 12 0.42 17.45 -12.58
CA LEU A 12 0.83 17.13 -13.94
C LEU A 12 2.21 16.46 -13.99
N VAL A 13 3.18 16.96 -13.23
CA VAL A 13 4.52 16.35 -13.16
C VAL A 13 4.42 14.89 -12.72
N PHE A 14 3.73 14.63 -11.60
CA PHE A 14 3.60 13.26 -11.12
C PHE A 14 2.70 12.40 -11.99
N LEU A 15 1.68 12.97 -12.64
CA LEU A 15 0.91 12.25 -13.66
C LEU A 15 1.82 11.76 -14.78
N VAL A 16 2.68 12.63 -15.33
CA VAL A 16 3.63 12.26 -16.40
C VAL A 16 4.59 11.17 -15.91
N LEU A 17 5.13 11.31 -14.70
CA LEU A 17 6.04 10.32 -14.11
C LEU A 17 5.37 8.96 -13.89
N TYR A 18 4.16 8.92 -13.33
CA TYR A 18 3.41 7.67 -13.17
C TYR A 18 2.95 7.10 -14.51
N LEU A 19 2.61 7.93 -15.49
CA LEU A 19 2.25 7.50 -16.83
C LEU A 19 3.44 6.83 -17.55
N ALA A 20 4.66 7.36 -17.37
CA ALA A 20 5.87 6.73 -17.90
C ALA A 20 6.07 5.33 -17.32
N VAL A 21 5.91 5.16 -16.00
CA VAL A 21 5.97 3.85 -15.34
C VAL A 21 4.84 2.94 -15.84
N PHE A 22 3.62 3.47 -15.96
CA PHE A 22 2.45 2.74 -16.45
C PHE A 22 2.67 2.18 -17.86
N VAL A 23 3.12 3.02 -18.80
CA VAL A 23 3.40 2.63 -20.18
C VAL A 23 4.50 1.58 -20.23
N TRP A 24 5.58 1.74 -19.44
CA TRP A 24 6.64 0.74 -19.35
C TRP A 24 6.11 -0.61 -18.84
N MET A 25 5.30 -0.61 -17.77
CA MET A 25 4.73 -1.84 -17.22
C MET A 25 3.78 -2.50 -18.20
N LEU A 26 2.92 -1.71 -18.86
CA LEU A 26 2.00 -2.18 -19.89
C LEU A 26 2.77 -2.82 -21.05
N PHE A 27 3.82 -2.18 -21.54
CA PHE A 27 4.71 -2.73 -22.55
C PHE A 27 5.35 -4.06 -22.08
N ALA A 28 5.81 -4.13 -20.83
CA ALA A 28 6.39 -5.35 -20.28
C ALA A 28 5.37 -6.51 -20.16
N TYR A 29 4.09 -6.22 -19.91
CA TYR A 29 3.01 -7.21 -19.95
C TYR A 29 2.68 -7.66 -21.37
N LEU A 30 2.54 -6.71 -22.30
CA LEU A 30 2.20 -7.01 -23.70
C LEU A 30 3.31 -7.80 -24.41
N THR A 31 4.57 -7.57 -24.03
CA THR A 31 5.72 -8.34 -24.53
C THR A 31 5.99 -9.63 -23.74
N HIS A 32 5.09 -10.03 -22.84
CA HIS A 32 5.22 -11.21 -21.98
C HIS A 32 6.50 -11.28 -21.14
N ARG A 33 7.19 -10.14 -20.94
CA ARG A 33 8.36 -10.03 -20.05
C ARG A 33 7.97 -10.15 -18.58
N ILE A 34 6.72 -9.84 -18.27
CA ILE A 34 6.09 -9.98 -16.96
C ILE A 34 4.85 -10.85 -17.10
N LYS A 35 4.69 -11.84 -16.23
CA LYS A 35 3.51 -12.71 -16.20
C LYS A 35 2.34 -12.02 -15.48
N TRP A 36 1.15 -12.13 -16.05
CA TRP A 36 -0.12 -11.85 -15.35
C TRP A 36 -0.23 -12.80 -14.13
N HIS A 37 -0.80 -12.33 -13.01
CA HIS A 37 -0.78 -13.01 -11.70
C HIS A 37 0.58 -13.10 -11.01
N SER A 38 1.44 -12.10 -11.20
CA SER A 38 2.70 -11.96 -10.46
C SER A 38 2.66 -10.83 -9.44
N ARG A 39 3.72 -10.67 -8.65
CA ARG A 39 3.90 -9.51 -7.74
C ARG A 39 3.81 -8.17 -8.48
N TRP A 40 4.17 -8.17 -9.76
CA TRP A 40 4.10 -7.01 -10.65
C TRP A 40 2.67 -6.58 -10.95
N SER A 41 1.67 -7.46 -10.79
CA SER A 41 0.27 -7.12 -11.04
C SER A 41 -0.28 -6.21 -9.94
N PHE A 42 0.15 -6.42 -8.70
CA PHE A 42 -0.15 -5.50 -7.59
C PHE A 42 0.53 -4.15 -7.79
N LEU A 43 1.78 -4.12 -8.26
CA LEU A 43 2.47 -2.86 -8.53
C LEU A 43 1.82 -2.10 -9.69
N PHE A 44 1.38 -2.80 -10.73
CA PHE A 44 0.66 -2.20 -11.85
C PHE A 44 -0.70 -1.64 -11.41
N PHE A 45 -1.42 -2.35 -10.54
CA PHE A 45 -2.64 -1.86 -9.92
C PHE A 45 -2.40 -0.58 -9.12
N HIS A 46 -1.33 -0.54 -8.30
CA HIS A 46 -0.91 0.68 -7.61
C HIS A 46 -0.67 1.85 -8.57
N VAL A 47 0.13 1.64 -9.63
CA VAL A 47 0.42 2.67 -10.63
C VAL A 47 -0.87 3.17 -11.30
N THR A 48 -1.82 2.27 -11.59
CA THR A 48 -3.12 2.62 -12.17
C THR A 48 -3.93 3.51 -11.23
N ILE A 49 -4.01 3.16 -9.94
CA ILE A 49 -4.66 3.99 -8.91
C ILE A 49 -4.00 5.38 -8.85
N ARG A 50 -2.66 5.44 -8.90
CA ARG A 50 -1.94 6.71 -8.82
C ARG A 50 -2.17 7.58 -10.05
N VAL A 51 -2.17 7.01 -11.27
CA VAL A 51 -2.54 7.74 -12.49
C VAL A 51 -3.95 8.32 -12.37
N ALA A 52 -4.92 7.52 -11.91
CA ALA A 52 -6.29 7.99 -11.69
C ALA A 52 -6.35 9.10 -10.62
N SER A 53 -5.66 8.93 -9.49
CA SER A 53 -5.57 9.93 -8.41
C SER A 53 -5.02 11.26 -8.92
N GLN A 54 -3.90 11.25 -9.65
CA GLN A 54 -3.32 12.48 -10.20
C GLN A 54 -4.25 13.13 -11.24
N GLY A 55 -4.96 12.34 -12.05
CA GLY A 55 -6.00 12.82 -12.96
C GLY A 55 -7.14 13.53 -12.20
N CYS A 56 -7.63 12.94 -11.11
CA CYS A 56 -8.62 13.58 -10.23
C CYS A 56 -8.07 14.88 -9.60
N GLY A 57 -6.79 14.90 -9.20
CA GLY A 57 -6.14 16.09 -8.66
C GLY A 57 -6.08 17.25 -9.66
N ILE A 58 -5.73 16.97 -10.93
CA ILE A 58 -5.77 17.97 -12.01
C ILE A 58 -7.21 18.45 -12.24
N GLY A 59 -8.18 17.52 -12.31
CA GLY A 59 -9.58 17.85 -12.48
C GLY A 59 -10.10 18.76 -11.36
N PHE A 60 -9.74 18.46 -10.11
CA PHE A 60 -10.07 19.29 -8.96
C PHE A 60 -9.37 20.65 -9.01
N ALA A 61 -8.11 20.73 -9.42
CA ALA A 61 -7.41 22.00 -9.58
C ALA A 61 -8.04 22.92 -10.65
N ILE A 62 -8.74 22.35 -11.64
CA ILE A 62 -9.44 23.10 -12.69
C ILE A 62 -10.85 23.50 -12.24
N LEU A 63 -11.61 22.57 -11.67
CA LEU A 63 -13.02 22.77 -11.31
C LEU A 63 -13.22 23.34 -9.91
N GLY A 64 -12.19 23.30 -9.06
CA GLY A 64 -12.22 23.69 -7.66
C GLY A 64 -13.32 22.98 -6.87
N PHE A 65 -13.86 23.70 -5.88
CA PHE A 65 -14.95 23.22 -5.04
C PHE A 65 -16.28 23.02 -5.79
N GLY A 66 -16.38 23.40 -7.07
CA GLY A 66 -17.53 23.10 -7.92
C GLY A 66 -17.76 21.61 -8.16
N ASN A 67 -16.75 20.76 -7.89
CA ASN A 67 -16.88 19.31 -7.98
C ASN A 67 -16.16 18.61 -6.81
N LEU A 68 -16.80 18.57 -5.64
CA LEU A 68 -16.32 17.86 -4.46
C LEU A 68 -16.12 16.35 -4.69
N GLY A 69 -16.80 15.77 -5.67
CA GLY A 69 -16.63 14.36 -6.05
C GLY A 69 -15.21 14.05 -6.52
N LEU A 70 -14.58 14.97 -7.27
CA LEU A 70 -13.18 14.81 -7.69
C LEU A 70 -12.21 14.92 -6.53
N PHE A 71 -12.47 15.80 -5.57
CA PHE A 71 -11.68 15.91 -4.36
C PHE A 71 -11.78 14.63 -3.50
N LEU A 72 -12.99 14.12 -3.30
CA LEU A 72 -13.20 12.87 -2.57
C LEU A 72 -12.53 11.70 -3.28
N ALA A 73 -12.66 11.60 -4.60
CA ALA A 73 -11.98 10.58 -5.40
C ALA A 73 -10.45 10.69 -5.29
N PHE A 74 -9.90 11.91 -5.33
CA PHE A 74 -8.48 12.16 -5.12
C PHE A 74 -8.00 11.64 -3.75
N LEU A 75 -8.73 11.94 -2.67
CA LEU A 75 -8.41 11.47 -1.32
C LEU A 75 -8.48 9.95 -1.17
N ILE A 76 -9.53 9.32 -1.70
CA ILE A 76 -9.74 7.87 -1.65
C ILE A 76 -8.62 7.17 -2.44
N LEU A 77 -8.40 7.57 -3.69
CA LEU A 77 -7.35 6.99 -4.53
C LEU A 77 -5.95 7.26 -3.97
N GLY A 78 -5.74 8.40 -3.30
CA GLY A 78 -4.50 8.71 -2.58
C GLY A 78 -4.26 7.75 -1.40
N ALA A 79 -5.28 7.45 -0.60
CA ALA A 79 -5.20 6.48 0.49
C ALA A 79 -4.93 5.05 -0.03
N GLU A 80 -5.66 4.63 -1.06
CA GLU A 80 -5.47 3.34 -1.75
C GLU A 80 -4.07 3.21 -2.37
N GLY A 81 -3.51 4.33 -2.85
CA GLY A 81 -2.14 4.40 -3.38
C GLY A 81 -1.11 3.93 -2.35
N TYR A 82 -1.12 4.50 -1.15
CA TYR A 82 -0.18 4.08 -0.10
C TYR A 82 -0.44 2.64 0.37
N PHE A 83 -1.71 2.26 0.56
CA PHE A 83 -2.09 0.90 0.95
C PHE A 83 -1.57 -0.17 -0.01
N SER A 84 -1.85 0.01 -1.30
CA SER A 84 -1.42 -0.91 -2.35
C SER A 84 0.10 -1.03 -2.40
N LEU A 85 0.84 0.05 -2.14
CA LEU A 85 2.29 0.06 -2.17
C LEU A 85 2.92 -0.70 -0.99
N VAL A 86 2.40 -0.51 0.23
CA VAL A 86 2.85 -1.29 1.40
C VAL A 86 2.60 -2.78 1.16
N LEU A 87 1.41 -3.15 0.67
CA LEU A 87 1.09 -4.52 0.29
C LEU A 87 2.02 -5.07 -0.79
N CYS A 88 2.35 -4.26 -1.80
CA CYS A 88 3.33 -4.64 -2.82
C CYS A 88 4.65 -5.02 -2.15
N THR A 89 5.21 -4.19 -1.26
CA THR A 89 6.50 -4.48 -0.64
C THR A 89 6.49 -5.81 0.11
N PHE A 90 5.43 -6.12 0.88
CA PHE A 90 5.27 -7.44 1.51
C PHE A 90 5.26 -8.58 0.48
N ARG A 91 4.52 -8.44 -0.62
CA ARG A 91 4.48 -9.45 -1.69
C ARG A 91 5.82 -9.63 -2.38
N PHE A 92 6.61 -8.57 -2.51
CA PHE A 92 7.96 -8.65 -3.06
C PHE A 92 8.90 -9.41 -2.12
N VAL A 93 8.81 -9.17 -0.81
CA VAL A 93 9.55 -9.92 0.22
C VAL A 93 9.15 -11.40 0.23
N ILE A 94 7.85 -11.71 0.24
CA ILE A 94 7.34 -13.09 0.17
C ILE A 94 7.82 -13.79 -1.09
N SER A 95 7.73 -13.10 -2.23
CA SER A 95 8.23 -13.65 -3.48
C SER A 95 9.74 -13.88 -3.40
N TRP A 96 10.52 -12.96 -2.85
CA TRP A 96 11.97 -13.17 -2.67
C TRP A 96 12.26 -14.40 -1.79
N HIS A 97 11.56 -14.55 -0.65
CA HIS A 97 11.67 -15.71 0.23
C HIS A 97 11.41 -17.04 -0.52
N GLN A 98 10.39 -17.07 -1.37
CA GLN A 98 10.01 -18.27 -2.12
C GLN A 98 11.03 -18.71 -3.17
N HIS A 99 11.85 -17.79 -3.69
CA HIS A 99 12.91 -18.14 -4.65
C HIS A 99 14.24 -18.41 -3.93
N ASN A 100 14.55 -17.69 -2.85
CA ASN A 100 15.91 -17.65 -2.31
C ASN A 100 16.12 -18.40 -0.99
N LEU A 101 15.08 -18.78 -0.26
CA LEU A 101 15.25 -19.57 0.97
C LEU A 101 15.38 -21.07 0.68
N PRO A 102 16.19 -21.83 1.46
CA PRO A 102 16.48 -23.24 1.22
C PRO A 102 15.25 -24.16 1.10
N GLY A 103 14.13 -23.82 1.73
CA GLY A 103 12.89 -24.59 1.65
C GLY A 103 11.84 -24.06 0.66
N GLY A 104 12.11 -22.95 -0.05
CA GLY A 104 11.13 -22.27 -0.92
C GLY A 104 9.84 -21.80 -0.22
N LYS A 105 9.76 -21.95 1.11
CA LYS A 105 8.63 -21.60 1.95
C LYS A 105 8.90 -20.23 2.57
N SER A 106 7.99 -19.27 2.36
CA SER A 106 8.02 -18.02 3.12
C SER A 106 7.34 -18.24 4.47
N TRP A 107 8.00 -17.86 5.55
CA TRP A 107 7.40 -17.86 6.89
C TRP A 107 6.28 -16.82 7.05
N LEU A 108 6.21 -15.84 6.15
CA LEU A 108 5.11 -14.86 6.10
C LEU A 108 3.86 -15.43 5.43
N GLU A 109 4.05 -16.23 4.39
CA GLU A 109 2.97 -16.88 3.65
C GLU A 109 3.47 -18.23 3.13
N PRO A 110 3.27 -19.31 3.92
CA PRO A 110 3.64 -20.66 3.51
C PRO A 110 2.88 -21.02 2.24
N ARG A 111 3.60 -21.52 1.23
CA ARG A 111 2.98 -21.96 -0.02
C ARG A 111 2.20 -23.24 0.29
N ARG A 112 0.87 -23.19 0.17
CA ARG A 112 0.02 -24.37 0.38
C ARG A 112 0.21 -25.35 -0.78
N GLY A 113 0.29 -26.64 -0.43
CA GLY A 113 0.26 -27.76 -1.36
C GLY A 113 -0.90 -27.68 -2.34
N SER A 114 -0.78 -28.40 -3.46
CA SER A 114 -1.71 -28.41 -4.60
C SER A 114 -3.07 -29.08 -4.34
N ASP A 115 -3.44 -29.37 -3.09
CA ASP A 115 -4.77 -29.90 -2.77
C ASP A 115 -5.84 -28.80 -2.88
N ALA A 116 -6.24 -28.54 -4.12
CA ALA A 116 -7.26 -27.57 -4.49
C ALA A 116 -8.58 -27.79 -3.73
N ALA A 117 -8.92 -29.04 -3.40
CA ALA A 117 -10.13 -29.40 -2.66
C ALA A 117 -10.07 -29.01 -1.17
N LEU A 118 -8.95 -29.23 -0.49
CA LEU A 118 -8.72 -28.79 0.90
C LEU A 118 -8.59 -27.25 0.97
N SER A 119 -7.97 -26.65 -0.05
CA SER A 119 -7.82 -25.21 -0.20
C SER A 119 -9.17 -24.48 -0.34
N GLN A 120 -10.13 -25.03 -1.10
CA GLN A 120 -11.43 -24.39 -1.30
C GLN A 120 -12.30 -24.45 -0.04
N ARG A 121 -12.37 -25.61 0.64
CA ARG A 121 -13.06 -25.76 1.94
C ARG A 121 -12.44 -24.90 3.03
N ALA A 122 -11.11 -24.79 3.06
CA ALA A 122 -10.42 -23.91 4.00
C ALA A 122 -10.68 -22.42 3.71
N LYS A 123 -10.83 -22.02 2.44
CA LYS A 123 -11.19 -20.65 2.04
C LYS A 123 -12.62 -20.29 2.44
N THR A 124 -13.60 -21.15 2.16
CA THR A 124 -15.00 -20.91 2.57
C THR A 124 -15.14 -20.91 4.09
N ARG A 125 -14.47 -21.84 4.79
CA ARG A 125 -14.47 -21.85 6.26
C ARG A 125 -13.87 -20.57 6.82
N ARG A 126 -12.75 -20.07 6.27
CA ARG A 126 -12.14 -18.79 6.70
C ARG A 126 -13.03 -17.58 6.43
N ALA A 127 -13.71 -17.54 5.29
CA ALA A 127 -14.66 -16.48 4.98
C ALA A 127 -15.86 -16.48 5.94
N LEU A 128 -16.37 -17.67 6.28
CA LEU A 128 -17.43 -17.85 7.28
C LEU A 128 -16.98 -17.50 8.70
N THR A 129 -15.80 -17.98 9.11
CA THR A 129 -15.20 -17.64 10.41
C THR A 129 -14.95 -16.14 10.51
N PHE A 130 -14.55 -15.49 9.42
CA PHE A 130 -14.42 -14.04 9.34
C PHE A 130 -15.78 -13.32 9.46
N LEU A 131 -16.80 -13.80 8.76
CA LEU A 131 -18.15 -13.23 8.83
C LEU A 131 -18.73 -13.31 10.25
N PHE A 132 -18.45 -14.40 10.98
CA PHE A 132 -18.99 -14.64 12.32
C PHE A 132 -18.15 -14.07 13.48
N LEU A 133 -16.81 -14.21 13.44
CA LEU A 133 -15.92 -13.72 14.53
C LEU A 133 -15.36 -12.31 14.29
N GLY A 134 -15.54 -11.76 13.10
CA GLY A 134 -15.05 -10.42 12.75
C GLY A 134 -13.55 -10.25 13.05
N PRO A 135 -13.12 -9.14 13.68
CA PRO A 135 -11.71 -8.87 13.96
C PRO A 135 -11.06 -9.87 14.93
N PHE A 136 -11.83 -10.63 15.72
CA PHE A 136 -11.29 -11.68 16.59
C PHE A 136 -10.82 -12.92 15.82
N ALA A 137 -11.15 -13.03 14.53
CA ALA A 137 -10.64 -14.09 13.66
C ALA A 137 -9.10 -14.05 13.52
N ILE A 138 -8.43 -12.93 13.84
CA ILE A 138 -6.96 -12.78 13.78
C ILE A 138 -6.24 -13.88 14.58
N ILE A 139 -6.79 -14.34 15.70
CA ILE A 139 -6.21 -15.39 16.55
C ILE A 139 -6.12 -16.73 15.78
N PHE A 140 -7.06 -16.99 14.87
CA PHE A 140 -7.09 -18.19 14.03
C PHE A 140 -6.14 -18.12 12.81
N TYR A 141 -5.47 -16.98 12.57
CA TYR A 141 -4.53 -16.80 11.46
C TYR A 141 -3.06 -17.02 11.85
N ARG A 142 -2.78 -17.69 12.98
CA ARG A 142 -1.41 -17.96 13.46
C ARG A 142 -0.50 -18.59 12.39
N ASP A 143 -1.05 -19.44 11.53
CA ASP A 143 -0.30 -20.16 10.48
C ASP A 143 -0.14 -19.36 9.17
N ASN A 144 -0.71 -18.16 9.07
CA ASN A 144 -0.55 -17.28 7.91
C ASN A 144 -0.56 -15.80 8.35
N PRO A 145 0.57 -15.28 8.83
CA PRO A 145 0.65 -13.91 9.34
C PRO A 145 0.31 -12.89 8.25
N MET A 146 0.62 -13.15 6.97
CA MET A 146 0.27 -12.23 5.88
C MET A 146 -1.24 -12.00 5.76
N ALA A 147 -2.07 -13.03 6.04
CA ALA A 147 -3.52 -12.86 6.06
C ALA A 147 -3.96 -11.93 7.19
N ALA A 148 -3.37 -12.04 8.38
CA ALA A 148 -3.64 -11.11 9.48
C ALA A 148 -3.21 -9.68 9.11
N PHE A 149 -2.04 -9.49 8.49
CA PHE A 149 -1.61 -8.18 8.00
C PHE A 149 -2.58 -7.59 6.98
N HIS A 150 -3.01 -8.36 5.98
CA HIS A 150 -4.00 -7.91 5.01
C HIS A 150 -5.27 -7.41 5.69
N MET A 151 -5.80 -8.17 6.64
CA MET A 151 -7.03 -7.79 7.35
C MET A 151 -6.86 -6.49 8.15
N VAL A 152 -5.76 -6.37 8.89
CA VAL A 152 -5.45 -5.15 9.65
C VAL A 152 -5.31 -3.95 8.73
N LEU A 153 -4.60 -4.10 7.60
CA LEU A 153 -4.41 -3.03 6.62
C LEU A 153 -5.72 -2.64 5.91
N ILE A 154 -6.60 -3.60 5.62
CA ILE A 154 -7.94 -3.32 5.06
C ILE A 154 -8.76 -2.50 6.06
N LEU A 155 -8.79 -2.90 7.34
CA LEU A 155 -9.52 -2.17 8.37
C LEU A 155 -8.97 -0.75 8.56
N ALA A 156 -7.63 -0.60 8.57
CA ALA A 156 -6.97 0.69 8.66
C ALA A 156 -7.30 1.59 7.45
N ASN A 157 -7.30 1.03 6.25
CA ASN A 157 -7.63 1.75 5.02
C ASN A 157 -9.09 2.19 4.99
N THR A 158 -10.02 1.31 5.40
CA THR A 158 -11.43 1.64 5.59
C THR A 158 -11.60 2.80 6.58
N ALA A 159 -10.89 2.79 7.72
CA ALA A 159 -10.94 3.88 8.68
C ALA A 159 -10.47 5.22 8.08
N ILE A 160 -9.40 5.22 7.28
CA ILE A 160 -8.91 6.40 6.57
C ILE A 160 -9.95 6.94 5.58
N ILE A 161 -10.57 6.07 4.79
CA ILE A 161 -11.59 6.44 3.80
C ILE A 161 -12.84 7.00 4.49
N VAL A 162 -13.34 6.29 5.50
CA VAL A 162 -14.48 6.75 6.31
C VAL A 162 -14.19 8.13 6.92
N GLY A 163 -12.97 8.33 7.43
CA GLY A 163 -12.54 9.64 7.91
C GLY A 163 -12.62 10.71 6.82
N GLY A 164 -12.02 10.46 5.65
CA GLY A 164 -12.07 11.38 4.51
C GLY A 164 -13.48 11.70 4.03
N SER A 165 -14.40 10.73 4.05
CA SER A 165 -15.81 10.93 3.70
C SER A 165 -16.55 11.79 4.71
N TYR A 166 -16.30 11.61 6.01
CA TYR A 166 -16.86 12.48 7.06
C TYR A 166 -16.38 13.92 6.94
N LEU A 167 -15.12 14.13 6.56
CA LEU A 167 -14.62 15.46 6.24
C LEU A 167 -15.38 16.09 5.07
N ALA A 168 -15.52 15.37 3.96
CA ALA A 168 -16.13 15.91 2.76
C ALA A 168 -17.61 16.34 2.98
N ASN A 169 -18.26 15.76 3.98
CA ASN A 169 -19.63 16.09 4.37
C ASN A 169 -19.73 17.19 5.45
N ALA A 170 -18.61 17.66 6.01
CA ALA A 170 -18.63 18.70 7.04
C ALA A 170 -18.93 20.07 6.42
N ASN A 171 -19.85 20.83 7.03
CA ASN A 171 -20.16 22.17 6.55
C ASN A 171 -19.10 23.18 7.04
N LEU A 172 -18.07 23.37 6.21
CA LEU A 172 -16.95 24.27 6.49
C LEU A 172 -17.35 25.75 6.59
N ALA A 173 -18.56 26.13 6.13
CA ALA A 173 -19.08 27.49 6.30
C ALA A 173 -19.59 27.75 7.74
N GLN A 174 -19.85 26.69 8.51
CA GLN A 174 -20.31 26.76 9.91
C GLN A 174 -19.40 25.92 10.81
N LEU A 175 -18.13 26.31 10.87
CA LEU A 175 -17.09 25.67 11.69
C LEU A 175 -17.47 25.54 13.18
N ASP A 176 -18.29 26.46 13.69
CA ASP A 176 -18.65 26.49 15.10
C ASP A 176 -19.84 25.61 15.50
N SER A 177 -20.58 25.07 14.52
CA SER A 177 -21.70 24.18 14.81
C SER A 177 -21.22 22.89 15.48
N ALA A 178 -22.04 22.37 16.41
CA ALA A 178 -21.73 21.13 17.12
C ALA A 178 -21.58 19.94 16.15
N ASP A 179 -22.38 19.90 15.09
CA ASP A 179 -22.35 18.85 14.08
C ASP A 179 -21.06 18.89 13.24
N THR A 180 -20.64 20.07 12.78
CA THR A 180 -19.35 20.21 12.06
C THR A 180 -18.18 19.81 12.95
N LYS A 181 -18.15 20.23 14.21
CA LYS A 181 -17.11 19.83 15.18
C LYS A 181 -17.09 18.31 15.39
N MET A 182 -18.26 17.68 15.50
CA MET A 182 -18.36 16.23 15.62
C MET A 182 -17.81 15.51 14.38
N HIS A 183 -18.20 15.93 13.18
CA HIS A 183 -17.71 15.33 11.93
C HIS A 183 -16.20 15.48 11.75
N LEU A 184 -15.64 16.66 12.07
CA LEU A 184 -14.21 16.91 12.03
C LEU A 184 -13.46 16.02 13.05
N ASN A 185 -13.99 15.87 14.26
CA ASN A 185 -13.39 15.01 15.28
C ASN A 185 -13.40 13.53 14.89
N ILE A 186 -14.53 13.00 14.40
CA ILE A 186 -14.63 11.62 13.91
C ILE A 186 -13.66 11.40 12.75
N SER A 187 -13.63 12.32 11.79
CA SER A 187 -12.72 12.29 10.64
C SER A 187 -11.27 12.22 11.08
N ARG A 188 -10.88 13.12 12.00
CA ARG A 188 -9.51 13.21 12.54
C ARG A 188 -9.11 11.92 13.25
N ILE A 189 -9.93 11.43 14.17
CA ILE A 189 -9.64 10.22 14.96
C ILE A 189 -9.54 9.00 14.03
N SER A 190 -10.52 8.81 13.14
CA SER A 190 -10.56 7.67 12.23
C SER A 190 -9.34 7.63 11.31
N ARG A 191 -8.98 8.79 10.72
CA ARG A 191 -7.78 8.89 9.87
C ARG A 191 -6.49 8.69 10.66
N THR A 192 -6.36 9.29 11.84
CA THR A 192 -5.17 9.14 12.70
C THR A 192 -4.98 7.69 13.12
N ALA A 193 -6.05 7.00 13.52
CA ALA A 193 -6.02 5.60 13.90
C ALA A 193 -5.57 4.72 12.72
N GLY A 194 -6.18 4.89 11.55
CA GLY A 194 -5.80 4.11 10.36
C GLY A 194 -4.35 4.37 9.94
N GLN A 195 -3.91 5.64 9.87
CA GLN A 195 -2.53 5.99 9.52
C GLN A 195 -1.51 5.45 10.54
N SER A 196 -1.85 5.43 11.83
CA SER A 196 -1.00 4.88 12.89
C SER A 196 -0.83 3.36 12.76
N VAL A 197 -1.91 2.65 12.41
CA VAL A 197 -1.85 1.21 12.11
C VAL A 197 -0.98 0.94 10.89
N PHE A 198 -1.12 1.73 9.82
CA PHE A 198 -0.23 1.64 8.65
C PHE A 198 1.24 1.86 9.02
N LEU A 199 1.53 2.88 9.83
CA LEU A 199 2.87 3.18 10.30
C LEU A 199 3.46 2.01 11.10
N ALA A 200 2.66 1.41 12.00
CA ALA A 200 3.07 0.24 12.77
C ALA A 200 3.34 -0.98 11.87
N CYS A 201 2.47 -1.26 10.89
CA CYS A 201 2.70 -2.32 9.91
C CYS A 201 3.96 -2.07 9.08
N ASN A 202 4.26 -0.82 8.74
CA ASN A 202 5.45 -0.45 7.99
C ASN A 202 6.74 -0.53 8.85
N ALA A 203 6.67 -0.23 10.14
CA ALA A 203 7.76 -0.50 11.08
C ALA A 203 8.02 -2.02 11.21
N LEU A 204 6.96 -2.83 11.25
CA LEU A 204 7.09 -4.29 11.27
C LEU A 204 7.67 -4.84 9.95
N LEU A 205 7.33 -4.23 8.81
CA LEU A 205 7.96 -4.52 7.53
C LEU A 205 9.48 -4.30 7.57
N LEU A 206 9.98 -3.26 8.26
CA LEU A 206 11.43 -3.09 8.46
C LEU A 206 12.03 -4.28 9.21
N VAL A 207 11.42 -4.68 10.33
CA VAL A 207 11.91 -5.81 11.13
C VAL A 207 11.99 -7.06 10.26
N ILE A 208 10.96 -7.32 9.46
CA ILE A 208 10.93 -8.43 8.50
C ILE A 208 12.09 -8.30 7.51
N LEU A 209 12.28 -7.14 6.89
CA LEU A 209 13.36 -6.91 5.92
C LEU A 209 14.75 -7.07 6.52
N LEU A 210 14.97 -6.61 7.75
CA LEU A 210 16.23 -6.76 8.47
C LEU A 210 16.52 -8.22 8.82
N VAL A 211 15.51 -8.97 9.24
CA VAL A 211 15.63 -10.42 9.47
C VAL A 211 15.93 -11.13 8.15
N THR A 212 15.24 -10.78 7.07
CA THR A 212 15.49 -11.31 5.72
C THR A 212 16.93 -11.03 5.28
N ALA A 213 17.40 -9.79 5.43
CA ALA A 213 18.78 -9.40 5.08
C ALA A 213 19.82 -10.14 5.92
N ARG A 214 19.59 -10.27 7.23
CA ARG A 214 20.49 -11.04 8.11
C ARG A 214 20.56 -12.51 7.70
N ASN A 215 19.43 -13.12 7.36
CA ASN A 215 19.38 -14.51 6.92
C ASN A 215 20.07 -14.70 5.56
N ASP A 216 19.84 -13.78 4.61
CA ASP A 216 20.50 -13.78 3.30
C ASP A 216 22.02 -13.64 3.42
N HIS A 217 22.49 -12.68 4.22
CA HIS A 217 23.92 -12.49 4.48
C HIS A 217 24.57 -13.71 5.14
N ARG A 218 23.85 -14.45 5.99
CA ARG A 218 24.36 -15.70 6.60
C ARG A 218 24.43 -16.84 5.59
N ALA A 219 23.49 -16.89 4.65
CA ALA A 219 23.45 -17.92 3.63
C ALA A 219 24.46 -17.67 2.49
N ARG A 220 24.75 -16.40 2.17
CA ARG A 220 25.62 -16.02 1.06
C ARG A 220 27.02 -15.62 1.54
N LYS A 221 28.05 -16.16 0.89
CA LYS A 221 29.45 -15.74 1.12
C LYS A 221 29.82 -14.41 0.43
N SER A 222 29.03 -13.96 -0.55
CA SER A 222 29.34 -12.83 -1.44
C SER A 222 28.53 -11.56 -1.17
N GLY A 223 28.03 -11.37 0.05
CA GLY A 223 27.22 -10.20 0.43
C GLY A 223 25.71 -10.36 0.19
N LEU A 224 24.97 -9.25 0.38
CA LEU A 224 23.51 -9.20 0.30
C LEU A 224 22.99 -9.25 -1.14
N HIS A 225 21.87 -9.94 -1.33
CA HIS A 225 21.17 -9.98 -2.61
C HIS A 225 20.69 -8.57 -3.01
N PRO A 226 20.95 -8.11 -4.25
CA PRO A 226 20.59 -6.76 -4.67
C PRO A 226 19.09 -6.44 -4.53
N THR A 227 18.21 -7.43 -4.71
CA THR A 227 16.77 -7.26 -4.46
C THR A 227 16.46 -6.91 -3.00
N VAL A 228 17.15 -7.52 -2.03
CA VAL A 228 16.93 -7.21 -0.60
C VAL A 228 17.42 -5.80 -0.29
N VAL A 229 18.55 -5.38 -0.87
CA VAL A 229 19.06 -4.01 -0.76
C VAL A 229 18.05 -3.00 -1.31
N LEU A 230 17.49 -3.23 -2.50
CA LEU A 230 16.46 -2.36 -3.06
C LEU A 230 15.19 -2.30 -2.20
N LEU A 231 14.78 -3.42 -1.61
CA LEU A 231 13.62 -3.44 -0.70
C LEU A 231 13.88 -2.66 0.60
N LEU A 232 15.10 -2.72 1.14
CA LEU A 232 15.51 -1.91 2.30
C LEU A 232 15.54 -0.41 1.94
N ILE A 233 16.07 -0.05 0.77
CA ILE A 233 16.06 1.34 0.31
C ILE A 233 14.63 1.82 0.05
N ALA A 234 13.77 0.99 -0.54
CA ALA A 234 12.37 1.31 -0.80
C ALA A 234 11.55 1.52 0.50
N TRP A 235 11.97 0.92 1.61
CA TRP A 235 11.34 1.15 2.91
C TRP A 235 11.49 2.59 3.41
N ILE A 236 12.60 3.27 3.09
CA ILE A 236 12.87 4.65 3.54
C ILE A 236 11.76 5.63 3.08
N PRO A 237 11.42 5.73 1.78
CA PRO A 237 10.31 6.58 1.37
C PRO A 237 8.96 6.11 1.94
N LEU A 238 8.75 4.79 2.13
CA LEU A 238 7.51 4.29 2.73
C LEU A 238 7.34 4.77 4.18
N ILE A 239 8.40 4.75 4.99
CA ILE A 239 8.30 5.19 6.39
C ILE A 239 8.07 6.70 6.47
N VAL A 240 8.75 7.48 5.62
CA VAL A 240 8.52 8.93 5.51
C VAL A 240 7.05 9.21 5.16
N ARG A 241 6.50 8.47 4.18
CA ARG A 241 5.10 8.57 3.79
C ARG A 241 4.14 8.24 4.94
N GLY A 242 4.44 7.20 5.71
CA GLY A 242 3.65 6.78 6.86
C GLY A 242 3.66 7.81 8.00
N VAL A 243 4.84 8.34 8.34
CA VAL A 243 4.99 9.41 9.33
C VAL A 243 4.23 10.65 8.90
N PHE A 244 4.40 11.06 7.64
CA PHE A 244 3.66 12.18 7.08
C PHE A 244 2.14 11.97 7.13
N GLY A 245 1.65 10.76 6.85
CA GLY A 245 0.24 10.42 6.95
C GLY A 245 -0.34 10.62 8.35
N VAL A 246 0.41 10.24 9.39
CA VAL A 246 0.03 10.47 10.80
C VAL A 246 0.06 11.96 11.12
N LEU A 247 1.13 12.66 10.73
CA LEU A 247 1.27 14.10 10.96
C LEU A 247 0.14 14.90 10.29
N GLN A 248 -0.22 14.57 9.05
CA GLN A 248 -1.32 15.21 8.33
C GLN A 248 -2.69 15.01 9.00
N SER A 249 -2.88 13.94 9.78
CA SER A 249 -4.09 13.75 10.58
C SER A 249 -4.02 14.35 11.98
N ALA A 250 -2.81 14.48 12.54
CA ALA A 250 -2.59 14.91 13.92
C ALA A 250 -2.36 16.42 14.04
N ASP A 251 -1.66 17.04 13.08
CA ASP A 251 -1.38 18.46 13.05
C ASP A 251 -2.39 19.17 12.14
N PHE A 252 -3.10 20.15 12.71
CA PHE A 252 -4.12 20.90 11.98
C PHE A 252 -3.50 21.66 10.80
N ALA A 253 -2.31 22.25 10.96
CA ALA A 253 -1.65 23.04 9.92
C ALA A 253 -1.26 22.20 8.70
N LEU A 254 -1.04 20.90 8.88
CA LEU A 254 -0.73 19.96 7.80
C LEU A 254 -1.96 19.20 7.30
N SER A 255 -3.14 19.53 7.82
CA SER A 255 -4.33 18.75 7.59
C SER A 255 -5.21 19.29 6.47
N TYR A 256 -5.86 18.37 5.78
CA TYR A 256 -7.03 18.67 4.94
C TYR A 256 -8.19 19.29 5.73
N TYR A 257 -8.13 19.28 7.07
CA TYR A 257 -9.16 19.85 7.93
C TYR A 257 -9.02 21.36 8.16
N ASP A 258 -7.87 21.95 7.82
CA ASP A 258 -7.63 23.36 8.07
C ASP A 258 -8.09 24.22 6.88
N PRO A 259 -9.09 25.10 7.06
CA PRO A 259 -9.50 26.06 6.04
C PRO A 259 -8.33 26.91 5.50
N ALA A 260 -7.30 27.17 6.31
CA ALA A 260 -6.12 27.94 5.89
C ALA A 260 -5.29 27.24 4.81
N ASN A 261 -5.45 25.92 4.63
CA ASN A 261 -4.81 25.15 3.57
C ASN A 261 -5.53 25.26 2.22
N TYR A 262 -6.68 25.94 2.17
CA TYR A 262 -7.46 26.15 0.96
C TYR A 262 -7.43 27.62 0.53
N GLY A 263 -7.08 27.84 -0.73
CA GLY A 263 -7.23 29.12 -1.43
C GLY A 263 -8.53 29.19 -2.24
N PRO A 264 -8.72 30.28 -3.01
CA PRO A 264 -9.93 30.51 -3.80
C PRO A 264 -10.20 29.44 -4.89
N THR A 265 -9.16 28.72 -5.32
CA THR A 265 -9.21 27.81 -6.47
C THR A 265 -8.71 26.40 -6.16
N GLY A 266 -8.46 26.06 -4.89
CA GLY A 266 -7.81 24.79 -4.53
C GLY A 266 -7.00 24.90 -3.24
N PHE A 267 -5.92 24.13 -3.14
CA PHE A 267 -4.96 24.19 -2.05
C PHE A 267 -4.06 25.44 -2.10
N THR A 268 -3.46 25.78 -0.96
CA THR A 268 -2.37 26.75 -0.96
C THR A 268 -1.12 26.15 -1.61
N PRO A 269 -0.24 26.97 -2.22
CA PRO A 269 1.03 26.49 -2.77
C PRO A 269 1.89 25.77 -1.72
N HIS A 270 1.88 26.27 -0.48
CA HIS A 270 2.62 25.65 0.63
C HIS A 270 2.11 24.24 0.93
N PHE A 271 0.81 24.08 1.12
CA PHE A 271 0.20 22.77 1.37
C PHE A 271 0.45 21.80 0.20
N THR A 272 0.33 22.30 -1.03
CA THR A 272 0.62 21.55 -2.25
C THR A 272 2.04 20.99 -2.26
N VAL A 273 3.04 21.85 -2.02
CA VAL A 273 4.45 21.42 -2.02
C VAL A 273 4.67 20.33 -0.98
N ILE A 274 4.14 20.49 0.22
CA ILE A 274 4.28 19.49 1.29
C ILE A 274 3.61 18.17 0.91
N GLU A 275 2.37 18.19 0.42
CA GLU A 275 1.64 16.99 0.03
C GLU A 275 2.35 16.24 -1.10
N TYR A 276 2.86 16.96 -2.09
CA TYR A 276 3.54 16.34 -3.22
C TYR A 276 4.94 15.82 -2.86
N VAL A 277 5.68 16.51 -2.01
CA VAL A 277 7.03 16.09 -1.60
C VAL A 277 6.97 14.95 -0.58
N LEU A 278 6.14 15.05 0.46
CA LEU A 278 6.09 14.05 1.53
C LEU A 278 5.10 12.92 1.26
N GLY A 279 4.06 13.18 0.47
CA GLY A 279 3.06 12.20 0.05
C GLY A 279 3.37 11.54 -1.29
N VAL A 280 3.29 12.31 -2.37
CA VAL A 280 3.31 11.77 -3.75
C VAL A 280 4.71 11.28 -4.17
N MET A 281 5.75 12.05 -3.87
CA MET A 281 7.13 11.76 -4.27
C MET A 281 7.68 10.53 -3.56
N THR A 282 7.40 10.38 -2.26
CA THR A 282 7.83 9.22 -1.48
C THR A 282 7.17 7.94 -2.00
N GLU A 283 5.85 7.97 -2.27
CA GLU A 283 5.16 6.85 -2.93
C GLU A 283 5.77 6.54 -4.30
N TRP A 284 6.05 7.56 -5.11
CA TRP A 284 6.64 7.37 -6.45
C TRP A 284 8.04 6.76 -6.37
N LEU A 285 8.90 7.25 -5.47
CA LEU A 285 10.24 6.71 -5.25
C LEU A 285 10.20 5.25 -4.81
N ALA A 286 9.34 4.91 -3.84
CA ALA A 286 9.13 3.53 -3.43
C ALA A 286 8.65 2.66 -4.60
N CYS A 287 7.69 3.15 -5.40
CA CYS A 287 7.21 2.46 -6.59
C CYS A 287 8.33 2.20 -7.61
N VAL A 288 9.16 3.19 -7.92
CA VAL A 288 10.28 3.05 -8.87
C VAL A 288 11.33 2.06 -8.33
N LEU A 289 11.65 2.10 -7.04
CA LEU A 289 12.59 1.17 -6.41
C LEU A 289 12.06 -0.27 -6.41
N LEU A 290 10.78 -0.47 -6.09
CA LEU A 290 10.12 -1.77 -6.25
C LEU A 290 10.15 -2.22 -7.71
N ASN A 291 9.94 -1.29 -8.65
CA ASN A 291 10.02 -1.58 -10.07
C ASN A 291 11.42 -2.01 -10.51
N ALA A 292 12.45 -1.35 -9.99
CA ALA A 292 13.85 -1.67 -10.26
C ALA A 292 14.24 -3.09 -9.83
N THR A 293 13.52 -3.69 -8.88
CA THR A 293 13.76 -5.09 -8.51
C THR A 293 13.51 -6.08 -9.65
N TYR A 294 12.86 -5.66 -10.74
CA TYR A 294 12.73 -6.45 -11.98
C TYR A 294 14.10 -6.83 -12.52
N PHE A 295 15.04 -5.87 -12.53
CA PHE A 295 16.38 -6.08 -13.04
C PHE A 295 17.23 -6.93 -12.10
N THR A 296 17.01 -6.83 -10.79
CA THR A 296 17.79 -7.60 -9.80
C THR A 296 17.26 -9.01 -9.58
N SER A 297 16.01 -9.29 -9.92
CA SER A 297 15.37 -10.61 -9.71
C SER A 297 15.30 -11.48 -10.96
N LYS A 298 15.81 -11.00 -12.10
CA LYS A 298 15.77 -11.74 -13.38
C LYS A 298 16.50 -13.08 -13.32
N ASN A 299 17.53 -13.17 -12.49
CA ASN A 299 18.38 -14.35 -12.33
C ASN A 299 18.06 -15.15 -11.06
N ASP A 300 16.94 -14.85 -10.39
CA ASP A 300 16.50 -15.63 -9.23
C ASP A 300 16.20 -17.08 -9.68
N PRO A 301 16.56 -18.10 -8.89
CA PRO A 301 16.25 -19.49 -9.21
C PRO A 301 14.73 -19.71 -9.27
N PRO A 302 14.23 -20.66 -10.07
CA PRO A 302 12.80 -20.95 -10.12
C PRO A 302 12.29 -21.32 -8.72
N LYS A 303 11.01 -21.00 -8.44
CA LYS A 303 10.38 -21.36 -7.17
C LYS A 303 10.47 -22.87 -6.96
N ALA A 304 10.92 -23.29 -5.78
CA ALA A 304 10.97 -24.71 -5.44
C ALA A 304 9.61 -25.39 -5.65
N ASP A 305 9.65 -26.62 -6.15
CA ASP A 305 8.46 -27.45 -6.30
C ASP A 305 7.90 -27.80 -4.92
N LEU A 306 6.57 -27.86 -4.84
CA LEU A 306 5.88 -28.31 -3.66
C LEU A 306 6.02 -29.83 -3.61
N VAL A 307 7.04 -30.33 -2.92
CA VAL A 307 7.08 -31.75 -2.56
C VAL A 307 5.87 -32.01 -1.64
N PRO A 308 4.95 -32.91 -1.99
CA PRO A 308 3.89 -33.32 -1.08
C PRO A 308 4.55 -33.79 0.22
N GLU A 309 4.17 -33.24 1.36
CA GLU A 309 4.59 -33.81 2.64
C GLU A 309 4.09 -35.25 2.65
N ALA A 310 5.03 -36.20 2.72
CA ALA A 310 4.68 -37.61 2.85
C ALA A 310 3.84 -37.75 4.11
N ASP A 311 2.67 -38.36 3.96
CA ASP A 311 1.70 -38.53 5.03
C ASP A 311 2.38 -39.22 6.23
N PRO A 312 2.43 -38.62 7.42
CA PRO A 312 3.06 -39.24 8.58
C PRO A 312 2.28 -40.45 9.12
N GLU A 313 1.19 -40.88 8.50
CA GLU A 313 0.37 -42.04 8.90
C GLU A 313 0.78 -43.35 8.22
N GLY A 314 2.10 -43.59 8.13
CA GLY A 314 2.68 -44.89 7.77
C GLY A 314 3.27 -45.62 8.97
N VAL A 315 2.69 -45.48 10.18
CA VAL A 315 3.02 -46.38 11.30
C VAL A 315 2.14 -47.61 11.15
N GLU A 316 2.64 -48.60 10.41
CA GLU A 316 2.14 -49.97 10.51
C GLU A 316 2.24 -50.39 11.98
N LEU A 317 1.10 -50.53 12.65
CA LEU A 317 0.98 -51.30 13.86
C LEU A 317 1.22 -52.77 13.49
N GLN A 318 2.45 -53.25 13.67
CA GLN A 318 2.75 -54.67 13.83
C GLN A 318 2.54 -55.09 15.29
#